data_AF-A0A2H3DHZ6-F1
#
_entry.id   AF-A0A2H3DHZ6-F1
#
_cell.length_a   1.000
_cell.length_b   1.000
_cell.length_c   1.000
_cell.angle_alpha   90.00
_cell.angle_beta   90.00
_cell.angle_gamma   90.00
#
_symmetry.space_group_name_H-M   'P 1'
#
loop_
_entity.id
_entity.type
_entity.pdbx_description
1 polymer ?
#
loop_
_entity_poly.entity_id
_entity_poly.type
_entity_poly.pdbx_seq_one_letter_code
_entity_poly.pdbx_strand_id
1 'polypeptide(L)'
;MLVCFNLPPSERYKLENLFLAGIIPGPKEPPAGQHDSYFLPIVEFFLQLWWLGVWFTKTYAYPLGRLIRAALIAIICDLPAARKISGFSSFSHRRYCTRCWWVYQGYENFDEKSWKRRTKDDTRLWAERYARAKTGSAAERLFNKSGQRWTPLLLLPYFDLSTMIVVDVMHNLFLGLLKTHFRRILGFRIQKTAESKPDISINIREKRASASAEPAFKVFDAGLAVTRQEMERLWDDLRNTIKPSWLASVPPTVGGGNGDGKLKADQWRNLGLIYMPLTLIQMWSEPHQPPERRRLLELTMHLVSAVIVATSYEASVANAEAYLRHMKAYRALLQDMFPEYKCLPNHHMAMHISEYLLMFGPVQNWWTFPFERAIGTLERISTNYKAGECGTNLSLRSSVNMVA
;
A
#
# COMPACT_ATOMS: atom_id res chain seq x y z
N MET A 1 -6.05 8.82 11.77
CA MET A 1 -5.47 9.20 13.09
C MET A 1 -4.37 10.22 12.85
N LEU A 2 -3.91 11.00 13.83
CA LEU A 2 -2.84 11.99 13.63
C LEU A 2 -1.59 11.65 14.45
N VAL A 3 -0.42 11.98 13.87
CA VAL A 3 0.91 11.74 14.45
C VAL A 3 1.73 13.02 14.39
N CYS A 4 2.41 13.37 15.48
CA CYS A 4 3.32 14.52 15.50
C CYS A 4 4.69 14.13 14.94
N PHE A 5 5.03 14.63 13.75
CA PHE A 5 6.32 14.37 13.10
C PHE A 5 7.51 15.12 13.74
N ASN A 6 7.26 15.96 14.74
CA ASN A 6 8.33 16.62 15.50
C ASN A 6 8.85 15.74 16.65
N LEU A 7 8.11 14.69 17.03
CA LEU A 7 8.56 13.73 18.04
C LEU A 7 9.60 12.77 17.44
N PRO A 8 10.59 12.29 18.19
CA PRO A 8 11.54 11.28 17.71
C PRO A 8 10.83 10.02 17.14
N PRO A 9 11.40 9.31 16.16
CA PRO A 9 10.78 8.11 15.58
C PRO A 9 10.41 7.03 16.61
N SER A 10 11.19 6.89 17.68
CA SER A 10 10.91 5.98 18.80
C SER A 10 9.66 6.33 19.61
N GLU A 11 9.24 7.60 19.58
CA GLU A 11 8.16 8.14 20.41
C GLU A 11 6.87 8.36 19.63
N ARG A 12 6.95 8.87 18.39
CA ARG A 12 5.80 9.39 17.65
C ARG A 12 4.67 8.38 17.39
N TYR A 13 4.98 7.08 17.38
CA TYR A 13 4.04 6.00 17.12
C TYR A 13 3.61 5.22 18.36
N LYS A 14 4.05 5.64 19.56
CA LYS A 14 3.51 5.10 20.81
C LYS A 14 2.04 5.49 20.93
N LEU A 15 1.21 4.60 21.49
CA LEU A 15 -0.23 4.82 21.59
C LEU A 15 -0.57 6.12 22.34
N GLU A 16 0.21 6.48 23.36
CA GLU A 16 0.10 7.74 24.12
C GLU A 16 0.37 9.02 23.30
N ASN A 17 1.06 8.90 22.15
CA ASN A 17 1.39 10.01 21.25
C ASN A 17 0.55 10.02 19.96
N LEU A 18 -0.40 9.09 19.82
CA LEU A 18 -1.35 9.05 18.71
C LEU A 18 -2.60 9.88 19.05
N PHE A 19 -2.96 10.81 18.18
CA PHE A 19 -4.16 11.64 18.37
C PHE A 19 -5.31 11.10 17.52
N LEU A 20 -6.38 10.67 18.17
CA LEU A 20 -7.60 10.23 17.48
C LEU A 20 -8.41 11.45 17.04
N ALA A 21 -8.26 11.84 15.78
CA ALA A 21 -8.92 13.03 15.22
C ALA A 21 -10.38 12.82 14.81
N GLY A 22 -10.81 11.58 14.59
CA GLY A 22 -12.15 11.29 14.15
C GLY A 22 -12.42 9.81 14.01
N ILE A 23 -13.70 9.47 14.10
CA ILE A 23 -14.22 8.12 13.94
C ILE A 23 -15.35 8.22 12.92
N ILE A 24 -15.26 7.40 11.88
CA ILE A 24 -16.37 7.23 10.95
C ILE A 24 -17.23 6.08 11.49
N PRO A 25 -18.51 6.32 11.82
CA PRO A 25 -19.37 5.27 12.37
C PRO A 25 -19.59 4.15 11.35
N GLY A 26 -19.47 2.91 11.80
CA GLY A 26 -19.87 1.71 11.04
C GLY A 26 -21.39 1.49 11.08
N PRO A 27 -21.91 0.38 10.52
CA PRO A 27 -21.18 -0.78 10.01
C PRO A 27 -20.85 -0.70 8.51
N LYS A 28 -21.42 0.25 7.78
CA LYS A 28 -21.17 0.47 6.35
C LYS A 28 -20.31 1.70 6.17
N GLU A 29 -19.48 1.69 5.15
CA GLU A 29 -18.78 2.90 4.73
C GLU A 29 -19.78 4.01 4.37
N PRO A 30 -19.44 5.29 4.63
CA PRO A 30 -20.22 6.40 4.15
C PRO A 30 -20.46 6.30 2.64
N PRO A 31 -21.65 6.67 2.16
CA PRO A 31 -21.91 6.82 0.73
C PRO A 31 -20.89 7.75 0.06
N ALA A 32 -20.64 7.52 -1.24
CA ALA A 32 -19.74 8.35 -2.04
C ALA A 32 -20.14 9.84 -1.94
N GLY A 33 -19.19 10.70 -1.58
CA GLY A 33 -19.40 12.14 -1.39
C GLY A 33 -19.65 12.57 0.06
N GLN A 34 -19.96 11.66 0.99
CA GLN A 34 -20.11 11.99 2.42
C GLN A 34 -18.80 11.95 3.20
N HIS A 35 -17.74 11.35 2.64
CA HIS A 35 -16.41 11.35 3.27
C HIS A 35 -15.91 12.77 3.52
N ASP A 36 -16.17 13.68 2.58
CA ASP A 36 -15.73 15.08 2.65
C ASP A 36 -16.24 15.78 3.92
N SER A 37 -17.47 15.50 4.33
CA SER A 37 -18.07 16.08 5.54
C SER A 37 -17.36 15.67 6.83
N TYR A 38 -16.78 14.47 6.87
CA TYR A 38 -16.00 14.01 8.03
C TYR A 38 -14.58 14.61 8.05
N PHE A 39 -14.00 14.89 6.88
CA PHE A 39 -12.65 15.45 6.78
C PHE A 39 -12.61 16.97 6.88
N LEU A 40 -13.69 17.66 6.52
CA LEU A 40 -13.73 19.12 6.50
C LEU A 40 -13.35 19.76 7.85
N PRO A 41 -13.84 19.30 9.03
CA PRO A 41 -13.44 19.87 10.31
C PRO A 41 -11.94 19.74 10.59
N ILE A 42 -11.32 18.62 10.18
CA ILE A 42 -9.87 18.39 10.34
C ILE A 42 -9.11 19.36 9.42
N VAL A 43 -9.58 19.53 8.18
CA VAL A 43 -8.98 20.46 7.22
C VAL A 43 -9.06 21.91 7.70
N GLU A 44 -10.22 22.35 8.19
CA GLU A 44 -10.41 23.70 8.73
C GLU A 44 -9.52 23.96 9.95
N PHE A 45 -9.40 22.97 10.84
CA PHE A 45 -8.50 23.03 11.99
C PHE A 45 -7.04 23.25 11.55
N PHE A 46 -6.55 22.49 10.57
CA PHE A 46 -5.19 22.67 10.03
C PHE A 46 -5.02 23.97 9.25
N LEU A 47 -6.06 24.46 8.58
CA LEU A 47 -6.04 25.75 7.88
C LEU A 47 -5.86 26.91 8.87
N GLN A 48 -6.55 26.88 10.01
CA GLN A 48 -6.38 27.85 11.09
C GLN A 48 -4.96 27.77 11.69
N LEU A 49 -4.47 26.56 11.96
CA LEU A 49 -3.12 26.33 12.49
C LEU A 49 -2.01 26.81 11.55
N TRP A 50 -2.26 26.76 10.24
CA TRP A 50 -1.31 27.21 9.23
C TRP A 50 -1.19 28.74 9.17
N TRP A 51 -2.32 29.45 9.09
CA TRP A 51 -2.34 30.90 8.93
C TRP A 51 -2.13 31.64 10.26
N LEU A 52 -2.95 31.31 11.25
CA LEU A 52 -2.98 32.00 12.55
C LEU A 52 -2.02 31.33 13.53
N GLY A 53 -2.03 30.00 13.58
CA GLY A 53 -1.38 29.24 14.65
C GLY A 53 -2.14 29.36 15.98
N VAL A 54 -1.54 28.82 17.04
CA VAL A 54 -2.05 28.91 18.41
C VAL A 54 -0.95 29.48 19.30
N TRP A 55 -1.28 30.55 20.02
CA TRP A 55 -0.38 31.12 21.03
C TRP A 55 -0.51 30.33 22.34
N PHE A 56 0.57 29.67 22.75
CA PHE A 56 0.65 29.06 24.08
C PHE A 56 1.27 30.07 25.03
N THR A 57 0.58 30.37 26.13
CA THR A 57 1.06 31.32 27.16
C THR A 57 2.32 30.84 27.87
N LYS A 58 2.51 29.52 27.96
CA LYS A 58 3.69 28.88 28.55
C LYS A 58 3.89 27.49 27.96
N THR A 59 5.14 27.13 27.68
CA THR A 59 5.56 25.75 27.41
C THR A 59 6.81 25.41 28.23
N TYR A 60 7.20 24.14 28.29
CA TYR A 60 8.37 23.71 29.06
C TYR A 60 9.65 24.51 28.71
N ALA A 61 9.95 24.65 27.42
CA ALA A 61 11.14 25.37 26.95
C ALA A 61 10.93 26.89 26.77
N TYR A 62 9.68 27.36 26.69
CA TYR A 62 9.36 28.77 26.48
C TYR A 62 8.42 29.27 27.58
N PRO A 63 8.97 29.71 28.73
CA PRO A 63 8.17 30.11 29.89
C PRO A 63 7.35 31.38 29.66
N LEU A 64 7.76 32.23 28.70
CA LEU A 64 7.05 33.45 28.28
C LEU A 64 6.06 33.20 27.12
N GLY A 65 5.84 31.93 26.78
CA GLY A 65 4.95 31.52 25.72
C GLY A 65 5.60 31.48 24.34
N ARG A 66 4.86 30.92 23.38
CA ARG A 66 5.30 30.79 21.99
C ARG A 66 4.10 30.59 21.07
N LEU A 67 4.18 31.16 19.87
CA LEU A 67 3.28 30.81 18.76
C LEU A 67 3.67 29.46 18.16
N ILE A 68 2.72 28.54 18.09
CA ILE A 68 2.88 27.24 17.43
C ILE A 68 1.99 27.20 16.19
N ARG A 69 2.58 26.76 15.08
CA ARG A 69 1.86 26.44 13.83
C ARG A 69 2.01 24.96 13.55
N ALA A 70 1.05 24.40 12.84
CA ALA A 70 1.07 23.00 12.44
C ALA A 70 0.55 22.85 11.00
N ALA A 71 1.03 21.82 10.32
CA ALA A 71 0.67 21.49 8.96
C ALA A 71 0.48 19.97 8.83
N LEU A 72 -0.50 19.58 8.03
CA LEU A 72 -0.70 18.18 7.62
C LEU A 72 0.28 17.85 6.49
N ILE A 73 1.31 17.05 6.74
CA ILE A 73 2.40 16.83 5.76
C ILE A 73 2.28 15.53 4.97
N ALA A 74 1.51 14.55 5.47
CA ALA A 74 1.33 13.26 4.83
C ALA A 74 0.01 12.62 5.26
N ILE A 75 -0.64 11.93 4.34
CA ILE A 75 -1.76 11.02 4.59
C ILE A 75 -1.27 9.61 4.24
N ILE A 76 -1.40 8.70 5.20
CA ILE A 76 -0.85 7.35 5.15
C ILE A 76 -2.01 6.38 5.34
N CYS A 77 -2.48 5.79 4.25
CA CYS A 77 -3.59 4.85 4.28
C CYS A 77 -3.48 3.82 3.16
N ASP A 78 -4.34 2.82 3.19
CA ASP A 78 -4.44 1.85 2.11
C ASP A 78 -4.92 2.53 0.81
N LEU A 79 -4.70 1.85 -0.33
CA LEU A 79 -5.01 2.45 -1.64
C LEU A 79 -6.49 2.86 -1.78
N PRO A 80 -7.49 2.04 -1.38
CA PRO A 80 -8.89 2.44 -1.40
C PRO A 80 -9.20 3.70 -0.56
N ALA A 81 -8.75 3.78 0.68
CA ALA A 81 -8.95 4.96 1.51
C ALA A 81 -8.27 6.19 0.90
N ALA A 82 -7.02 6.03 0.43
CA ALA A 82 -6.28 7.10 -0.22
C ALA A 82 -7.08 7.72 -1.37
N ARG A 83 -7.78 6.92 -2.19
CA ARG A 83 -8.56 7.41 -3.33
C ARG A 83 -9.77 8.21 -2.91
N LYS A 84 -10.45 7.75 -1.87
CA LYS A 84 -11.64 8.43 -1.35
C LYS A 84 -11.29 9.80 -0.78
N ILE A 85 -10.23 9.88 0.03
CA ILE A 85 -9.85 11.13 0.70
C ILE A 85 -9.24 12.13 -0.29
N SER A 86 -8.41 11.65 -1.22
CA SER A 86 -7.70 12.51 -2.17
C SER A 86 -8.53 12.91 -3.39
N GLY A 87 -9.71 12.31 -3.59
CA GLY A 87 -10.51 12.48 -4.79
C GLY A 87 -9.93 11.82 -6.04
N PHE A 88 -8.84 11.05 -5.95
CA PHE A 88 -8.29 10.34 -7.10
C PHE A 88 -9.15 9.14 -7.53
N SER A 89 -9.04 8.75 -8.80
CA SER A 89 -9.74 7.58 -9.33
C SER A 89 -9.29 6.26 -8.68
N SER A 90 -10.18 5.27 -8.72
CA SER A 90 -9.91 3.90 -8.27
C SER A 90 -8.80 3.22 -9.09
N PHE A 91 -8.34 2.06 -8.60
CA PHE A 91 -7.34 1.24 -9.27
C PHE A 91 -7.81 0.63 -10.60
N SER A 92 -9.12 0.56 -10.84
CA SER A 92 -9.71 0.07 -12.09
C SER A 92 -9.69 1.11 -13.22
N HIS A 93 -9.52 2.39 -12.87
CA HIS A 93 -9.53 3.47 -13.85
C HIS A 93 -8.19 3.56 -14.59
N ARG A 94 -8.21 3.88 -15.88
CA ARG A 94 -6.99 4.03 -16.72
C ARG A 94 -6.01 5.08 -16.22
N ARG A 95 -6.44 6.04 -15.37
CA ARG A 95 -5.60 7.05 -14.72
C ARG A 95 -5.46 6.82 -13.22
N TYR A 96 -5.23 5.58 -12.82
CA TYR A 96 -5.13 5.22 -11.41
C TYR A 96 -3.89 5.80 -10.70
N CYS A 97 -2.86 6.28 -11.37
CA CYS A 97 -1.69 6.81 -10.65
C CYS A 97 -1.97 8.20 -10.05
N THR A 98 -1.71 8.37 -8.74
CA THR A 98 -1.77 9.67 -8.05
C THR A 98 -0.54 10.55 -8.34
N ARG A 99 0.56 9.93 -8.80
CA ARG A 99 1.86 10.58 -8.92
C ARG A 99 2.19 11.02 -10.34
N CYS A 100 1.75 10.29 -11.35
CA CYS A 100 2.01 10.60 -12.75
C CYS A 100 0.75 10.63 -13.62
N TRP A 101 0.91 11.19 -14.80
CA TRP A 101 -0.11 11.33 -15.84
C TRP A 101 -0.23 10.10 -16.73
N TRP A 102 0.52 9.03 -16.43
CA TRP A 102 0.49 7.83 -17.25
C TRP A 102 -0.92 7.25 -17.34
N VAL A 103 -1.25 6.79 -18.54
CA VAL A 103 -2.53 6.19 -18.87
C VAL A 103 -2.30 4.72 -19.13
N TYR A 104 -2.93 3.87 -18.33
CA TYR A 104 -2.91 2.44 -18.56
C TYR A 104 -3.70 2.11 -19.85
N GLN A 105 -3.02 1.46 -20.80
CA GLN A 105 -3.59 1.05 -22.08
C GLN A 105 -3.72 -0.48 -22.21
N GLY A 106 -3.64 -1.21 -21.10
CA GLY A 106 -3.66 -2.68 -21.09
C GLY A 106 -2.29 -3.34 -21.13
N TYR A 107 -1.22 -2.54 -21.22
CA TYR A 107 0.17 -2.95 -21.06
C TYR A 107 0.91 -1.96 -20.15
N GLU A 108 2.01 -2.41 -19.56
CA GLU A 108 2.87 -1.57 -18.72
C GLU A 108 3.84 -0.76 -19.58
N ASN A 109 4.02 0.50 -19.21
CA ASN A 109 5.12 1.30 -19.75
C ASN A 109 6.35 1.09 -18.85
N PHE A 110 7.49 0.66 -19.41
CA PHE A 110 8.73 0.50 -18.66
C PHE A 110 9.66 1.71 -18.76
N ASP A 111 9.38 2.63 -19.69
CA ASP A 111 10.10 3.89 -19.80
C ASP A 111 9.56 4.92 -18.79
N GLU A 112 10.10 4.88 -17.59
CA GLU A 112 9.77 5.81 -16.51
C GLU A 112 10.02 7.29 -16.89
N LYS A 113 10.99 7.56 -17.78
CA LYS A 113 11.33 8.94 -18.19
C LYS A 113 10.19 9.58 -18.96
N SER A 114 9.37 8.77 -19.66
CA SER A 114 8.16 9.24 -20.35
C SER A 114 7.02 9.61 -19.39
N TRP A 115 7.08 9.22 -18.11
CA TRP A 115 6.00 9.43 -17.16
C TRP A 115 6.00 10.85 -16.60
N LYS A 116 5.29 11.76 -17.28
CA LYS A 116 5.08 13.11 -16.78
C LYS A 116 4.46 13.07 -15.37
N ARG A 117 5.14 13.65 -14.38
CA ARG A 117 4.64 13.76 -13.00
C ARG A 117 3.48 14.75 -12.93
N ARG A 118 2.54 14.48 -12.04
CA ARG A 118 1.50 15.43 -11.66
C ARG A 118 2.12 16.47 -10.74
N THR A 119 1.62 17.70 -10.82
CA THR A 119 2.00 18.78 -9.91
C THR A 119 0.84 19.13 -8.97
N LYS A 120 1.15 19.87 -7.92
CA LYS A 120 0.16 20.50 -7.04
C LYS A 120 -0.87 21.31 -7.84
N ASP A 121 -0.41 22.14 -8.78
CA ASP A 121 -1.28 23.02 -9.56
C ASP A 121 -2.12 22.25 -10.57
N ASP A 122 -1.55 21.20 -11.17
CA ASP A 122 -2.29 20.25 -12.01
C ASP A 122 -3.47 19.65 -11.25
N THR A 123 -3.23 19.07 -10.07
CA THR A 123 -4.28 18.41 -9.27
C THR A 123 -5.37 19.40 -8.84
N ARG A 124 -4.99 20.62 -8.43
CA ARG A 124 -5.92 21.72 -8.12
C ARG A 124 -6.78 22.12 -9.31
N LEU A 125 -6.16 22.40 -10.45
CA LEU A 125 -6.85 22.82 -11.66
C LEU A 125 -7.93 21.82 -12.08
N TRP A 126 -7.60 20.52 -12.08
CA TRP A 126 -8.54 19.48 -12.49
C TRP A 126 -9.66 19.26 -11.48
N ALA A 127 -9.35 19.31 -10.19
CA ALA A 127 -10.34 19.20 -9.13
C ALA A 127 -11.32 20.40 -9.11
N GLU A 128 -10.81 21.62 -9.32
CA GLU A 128 -11.65 22.82 -9.41
C GLU A 128 -12.54 22.80 -10.65
N ARG A 129 -12.01 22.36 -11.79
CA ARG A 129 -12.81 22.16 -13.01
C ARG A 129 -13.94 21.15 -12.77
N TYR A 130 -13.65 20.05 -12.08
CA TYR A 130 -14.65 19.06 -11.69
C TYR A 130 -15.72 19.70 -10.79
N ALA A 131 -15.32 20.45 -9.76
CA ALA A 131 -16.26 21.11 -8.84
C ALA A 131 -17.14 22.18 -9.50
N ARG A 132 -16.59 22.93 -10.47
CA ARG A 132 -17.30 23.98 -11.20
C ARG A 132 -18.13 23.46 -12.38
N ALA A 133 -18.13 22.15 -12.63
CA ALA A 133 -18.89 21.58 -13.74
C ALA A 133 -20.39 21.78 -13.52
N LYS A 134 -21.08 22.35 -14.52
CA LYS A 134 -22.51 22.69 -14.43
C LYS A 134 -23.44 21.48 -14.36
N THR A 135 -22.97 20.30 -14.81
CA THR A 135 -23.77 19.07 -14.86
C THR A 135 -22.93 17.89 -14.41
N GLY A 136 -23.60 16.86 -13.86
CA GLY A 136 -22.94 15.61 -13.47
C GLY A 136 -22.23 14.94 -14.66
N SER A 137 -22.80 15.00 -15.87
CA SER A 137 -22.15 14.45 -17.07
C SER A 137 -20.89 15.23 -17.48
N ALA A 138 -20.85 16.55 -17.27
CA ALA A 138 -19.64 17.35 -17.49
C ALA A 138 -18.56 17.04 -16.45
N ALA A 139 -18.94 16.90 -15.17
CA ALA A 139 -18.04 16.49 -14.10
C ALA A 139 -17.43 15.11 -14.39
N GLU A 140 -18.25 14.15 -14.82
CA GLU A 140 -17.81 12.80 -15.16
C GLU A 140 -16.84 12.79 -16.35
N ARG A 141 -17.07 13.61 -17.39
CA ARG A 141 -16.09 13.76 -18.49
C ARG A 141 -14.75 14.31 -18.02
N LEU A 142 -14.75 15.29 -17.11
CA LEU A 142 -13.53 15.85 -16.52
C LEU A 142 -12.82 14.85 -15.63
N PHE A 143 -13.58 14.06 -14.86
CA PHE A 143 -13.05 12.99 -14.03
C PHE A 143 -12.41 11.89 -14.90
N ASN A 144 -13.08 11.39 -15.94
CA ASN A 144 -12.51 10.40 -16.85
C ASN A 144 -11.24 10.92 -17.56
N LYS A 145 -11.20 12.24 -17.84
CA LYS A 145 -10.02 12.88 -18.42
C LYS A 145 -8.89 13.07 -17.43
N SER A 146 -9.11 13.21 -16.14
CA SER A 146 -8.04 13.60 -15.19
C SER A 146 -7.72 12.55 -14.13
N GLY A 147 -8.69 11.71 -13.80
CA GLY A 147 -8.71 10.84 -12.63
C GLY A 147 -8.86 11.60 -11.31
N GLN A 148 -9.34 12.85 -11.31
CA GLN A 148 -9.38 13.72 -10.14
C GLN A 148 -10.78 14.28 -9.90
N ARG A 149 -11.28 14.15 -8.67
CA ARG A 149 -12.46 14.84 -8.12
C ARG A 149 -12.02 15.93 -7.14
N TRP A 150 -12.97 16.75 -6.72
CA TRP A 150 -12.74 17.67 -5.61
C TRP A 150 -12.58 16.92 -4.28
N THR A 151 -11.81 17.49 -3.37
CA THR A 151 -11.64 17.03 -1.99
C THR A 151 -11.38 18.25 -1.09
N PRO A 152 -11.85 18.25 0.18
CA PRO A 152 -11.55 19.29 1.16
C PRO A 152 -10.06 19.55 1.34
N LEU A 153 -9.19 18.56 1.13
CA LEU A 153 -7.74 18.73 1.27
C LEU A 153 -7.16 19.86 0.39
N LEU A 154 -7.84 20.23 -0.69
CA LEU A 154 -7.44 21.33 -1.56
C LEU A 154 -7.53 22.71 -0.89
N LEU A 155 -8.32 22.84 0.18
CA LEU A 155 -8.42 24.05 0.99
C LEU A 155 -7.11 24.35 1.73
N LEU A 156 -6.27 23.33 1.98
CA LEU A 156 -4.93 23.51 2.54
C LEU A 156 -3.98 24.02 1.44
N PRO A 157 -3.50 25.28 1.49
CA PRO A 157 -2.74 25.88 0.38
C PRO A 157 -1.38 25.20 0.15
N TYR A 158 -0.80 24.66 1.21
CA TYR A 158 0.49 23.95 1.19
C TYR A 158 0.35 22.47 0.79
N PHE A 159 -0.86 21.88 0.88
CA PHE A 159 -1.03 20.45 0.67
C PHE A 159 -0.95 20.10 -0.83
N ASP A 160 -0.11 19.13 -1.17
CA ASP A 160 0.05 18.64 -2.54
C ASP A 160 -0.46 17.20 -2.63
N LEU A 161 -1.64 17.04 -3.25
CA LEU A 161 -2.27 15.73 -3.42
C LEU A 161 -1.39 14.72 -4.16
N SER A 162 -0.47 15.19 -5.01
CA SER A 162 0.39 14.32 -5.81
C SER A 162 1.60 13.78 -5.06
N THR A 163 1.97 14.37 -3.91
CA THR A 163 3.15 13.99 -3.11
C THR A 163 2.80 13.63 -1.67
N MET A 164 1.78 14.25 -1.08
CA MET A 164 1.44 14.09 0.33
C MET A 164 0.38 12.99 0.57
N ILE A 165 -0.07 12.31 -0.48
CA ILE A 165 -0.81 11.05 -0.39
C ILE A 165 0.17 9.91 -0.63
N VAL A 166 0.71 9.35 0.46
CA VAL A 166 1.86 8.45 0.41
C VAL A 166 1.41 7.03 0.05
N VAL A 167 2.22 6.32 -0.75
CA VAL A 167 1.96 4.93 -1.11
C VAL A 167 2.38 4.03 0.03
N ASP A 168 1.46 3.61 0.90
CA ASP A 168 1.81 2.77 2.05
C ASP A 168 2.55 1.47 1.66
N VAL A 169 3.76 1.30 2.20
CA VAL A 169 4.64 0.16 1.96
C VAL A 169 4.05 -1.16 2.46
N MET A 170 3.32 -1.15 3.57
CA MET A 170 2.72 -2.37 4.10
C MET A 170 1.70 -2.96 3.12
N HIS A 171 0.77 -2.13 2.64
CA HIS A 171 -0.25 -2.54 1.68
C HIS A 171 0.32 -2.75 0.27
N ASN A 172 1.27 -1.93 -0.17
CA ASN A 172 1.80 -2.00 -1.52
C ASN A 172 2.87 -3.09 -1.69
N LEU A 173 3.92 -3.11 -0.85
CA LEU A 173 5.02 -4.07 -0.99
C LEU A 173 4.68 -5.41 -0.36
N PHE A 174 4.20 -5.46 0.88
CA PHE A 174 4.00 -6.75 1.57
C PHE A 174 2.72 -7.46 1.15
N LEU A 175 1.57 -6.77 1.29
CA LEU A 175 0.26 -7.34 0.94
C LEU A 175 -0.05 -7.26 -0.56
N GLY A 176 0.67 -6.41 -1.29
CA GLY A 176 0.59 -6.28 -2.73
C GLY A 176 1.63 -7.15 -3.43
N LEU A 177 2.86 -6.64 -3.56
CA LEU A 177 3.87 -7.26 -4.42
C LEU A 177 4.38 -8.61 -3.91
N LEU A 178 4.88 -8.72 -2.67
CA LEU A 178 5.38 -9.99 -2.13
C LEU A 178 4.30 -11.08 -2.18
N LYS A 179 3.11 -10.77 -1.66
CA LYS A 179 1.97 -11.68 -1.73
C LYS A 179 1.63 -12.10 -3.15
N THR A 180 1.57 -11.16 -4.10
CA THR A 180 1.28 -11.47 -5.51
C THR A 180 2.38 -12.29 -6.14
N HIS A 181 3.64 -11.94 -5.89
CA HIS A 181 4.80 -12.65 -6.40
C HIS A 181 4.79 -14.11 -5.94
N PHE A 182 4.72 -14.36 -4.63
CA PHE A 182 4.73 -15.73 -4.11
C PHE A 182 3.48 -16.53 -4.50
N ARG A 183 2.29 -15.91 -4.53
CA ARG A 183 1.06 -16.65 -4.86
C ARG A 183 0.84 -16.87 -6.35
N ARG A 184 1.12 -15.87 -7.19
CA ARG A 184 0.74 -15.86 -8.61
C ARG A 184 1.90 -16.08 -9.56
N ILE A 185 3.11 -15.69 -9.16
CA ILE A 185 4.31 -15.91 -9.98
C ILE A 185 4.95 -17.24 -9.57
N LEU A 186 5.28 -17.40 -8.29
CA LEU A 186 5.87 -18.65 -7.80
C LEU A 186 4.85 -19.80 -7.66
N GLY A 187 3.57 -19.47 -7.47
CA GLY A 187 2.50 -20.47 -7.46
C GLY A 187 2.40 -21.27 -6.16
N PHE A 188 2.50 -20.61 -5.00
CA PHE A 188 2.41 -21.22 -3.64
C PHE A 188 1.04 -21.85 -3.29
N ARG A 189 0.25 -22.28 -4.27
CA ARG A 189 -0.98 -23.04 -4.06
C ARG A 189 -0.74 -24.44 -4.61
N ILE A 190 -0.52 -25.40 -3.73
CA ILE A 190 -0.59 -26.80 -4.12
C ILE A 190 -2.06 -27.08 -4.45
N GLN A 191 -2.36 -27.42 -5.71
CA GLN A 191 -3.70 -27.89 -6.08
C GLN A 191 -4.08 -29.04 -5.16
N LYS A 192 -5.35 -29.07 -4.70
CA LYS A 192 -5.91 -30.29 -4.12
C LYS A 192 -5.75 -31.39 -5.17
N THR A 193 -5.08 -32.47 -4.81
CA THR A 193 -4.93 -33.67 -5.62
C THR A 193 -6.29 -34.11 -6.14
N ALA A 194 -6.50 -33.93 -7.43
CA ALA A 194 -7.36 -34.80 -8.20
C ALA A 194 -6.45 -35.39 -9.28
N GLU A 195 -6.26 -36.69 -9.19
CA GLU A 195 -5.49 -37.51 -10.13
C GLU A 195 -5.71 -37.05 -11.58
N SER A 196 -4.66 -36.58 -12.25
CA SER A 196 -4.46 -36.80 -13.70
C SER A 196 -3.09 -36.31 -14.14
N LYS A 197 -2.58 -37.02 -15.14
CA LYS A 197 -1.22 -37.16 -15.68
C LYS A 197 -0.48 -35.86 -16.04
N PRO A 198 0.87 -35.92 -16.16
CA PRO A 198 1.64 -34.81 -16.70
C PRO A 198 1.32 -34.70 -18.18
N ASP A 199 0.75 -33.59 -18.61
CA ASP A 199 0.77 -33.24 -20.02
C ASP A 199 0.91 -31.74 -20.19
N ILE A 200 1.98 -31.37 -20.88
CA ILE A 200 2.20 -30.02 -21.38
C ILE A 200 1.12 -29.78 -22.42
N SER A 201 0.00 -29.21 -22.01
CA SER A 201 -0.96 -28.63 -22.94
C SER A 201 -1.63 -27.41 -22.31
N ILE A 202 -1.22 -26.25 -22.84
CA ILE A 202 -1.90 -24.97 -22.68
C ILE A 202 -3.29 -25.15 -23.29
N ASN A 203 -4.34 -25.20 -22.47
CA ASN A 203 -5.70 -25.17 -22.98
C ASN A 203 -6.53 -24.08 -22.30
N ILE A 204 -6.74 -23.05 -23.12
CA ILE A 204 -7.55 -21.86 -22.89
C ILE A 204 -9.02 -22.29 -22.73
N ARG A 205 -9.64 -21.95 -21.61
CA ARG A 205 -11.11 -21.95 -21.51
C ARG A 205 -11.60 -20.57 -21.12
N GLU A 206 -12.06 -19.84 -22.14
CA GLU A 206 -12.85 -18.63 -22.01
C GLU A 206 -14.22 -18.95 -21.40
N LYS A 207 -14.59 -18.26 -20.31
CA LYS A 207 -15.99 -18.05 -19.97
C LYS A 207 -16.40 -16.65 -20.44
N ARG A 208 -17.36 -16.64 -21.38
CA ARG A 208 -18.08 -15.45 -21.86
C ARG A 208 -18.70 -14.72 -20.67
N ALA A 209 -18.41 -13.43 -20.57
CA ALA A 209 -19.16 -12.49 -19.73
C ALA A 209 -19.93 -11.54 -20.65
N SER A 210 -21.18 -11.28 -20.27
CA SER A 210 -22.11 -10.35 -20.89
C SER A 210 -21.57 -8.91 -20.87
N ALA A 211 -22.03 -8.14 -21.87
CA ALA A 211 -21.55 -6.80 -22.19
C ALA A 211 -21.87 -5.77 -21.10
N SER A 212 -20.83 -5.26 -20.45
CA SER A 212 -20.70 -3.84 -20.09
C SER A 212 -19.20 -3.50 -20.09
N ALA A 213 -18.84 -2.48 -20.87
CA ALA A 213 -17.46 -2.19 -21.27
C ALA A 213 -16.70 -1.40 -20.20
N GLU A 214 -16.15 -2.10 -19.22
CA GLU A 214 -14.97 -1.66 -18.46
C GLU A 214 -13.91 -2.76 -18.54
N PRO A 215 -12.62 -2.45 -18.72
CA PRO A 215 -11.58 -3.48 -18.74
C PRO A 215 -11.40 -4.02 -17.32
N ALA A 216 -12.17 -5.04 -16.96
CA ALA A 216 -11.87 -5.86 -15.81
C ALA A 216 -10.45 -6.42 -15.98
N PHE A 217 -9.59 -6.22 -14.97
CA PHE A 217 -8.28 -6.88 -14.89
C PHE A 217 -8.51 -8.40 -14.93
N LYS A 218 -8.45 -9.02 -16.12
CA LYS A 218 -8.31 -10.47 -16.25
C LYS A 218 -6.93 -10.82 -15.72
N VAL A 219 -6.90 -11.44 -14.54
CA VAL A 219 -5.67 -11.86 -13.86
C VAL A 219 -5.20 -13.16 -14.50
N PHE A 220 -4.02 -13.14 -15.12
CA PHE A 220 -3.27 -14.35 -15.45
C PHE A 220 -2.59 -14.84 -14.17
N ASP A 221 -2.82 -16.10 -13.79
CA ASP A 221 -1.97 -16.79 -12.81
C ASP A 221 -0.83 -17.42 -13.61
N ALA A 222 0.37 -16.86 -13.50
CA ALA A 222 1.59 -17.46 -14.05
C ALA A 222 2.01 -18.74 -13.29
N GLY A 223 1.28 -19.07 -12.21
CA GLY A 223 1.70 -19.98 -11.17
C GLY A 223 1.74 -21.43 -11.62
N LEU A 224 2.95 -21.98 -11.68
CA LEU A 224 3.34 -23.38 -11.46
C LEU A 224 4.88 -23.50 -11.28
N ALA A 225 5.57 -22.40 -10.93
CA ALA A 225 7.03 -22.38 -10.88
C ALA A 225 7.58 -23.28 -9.76
N VAL A 226 6.99 -23.22 -8.56
CA VAL A 226 7.45 -24.01 -7.41
C VAL A 226 6.75 -25.37 -7.36
N THR A 227 7.55 -26.43 -7.29
CA THR A 227 7.10 -27.82 -7.19
C THR A 227 6.72 -28.18 -5.76
N ARG A 228 6.02 -29.31 -5.57
CA ARG A 228 5.69 -29.82 -4.24
C ARG A 228 6.92 -30.11 -3.39
N GLN A 229 7.97 -30.69 -3.97
CA GLN A 229 9.22 -31.00 -3.26
C GLN A 229 9.90 -29.72 -2.76
N GLU A 230 9.89 -28.65 -3.57
CA GLU A 230 10.42 -27.34 -3.17
C GLU A 230 9.58 -26.70 -2.07
N MET A 231 8.25 -26.88 -2.08
CA MET A 231 7.37 -26.45 -0.98
C MET A 231 7.64 -27.26 0.31
N GLU A 232 7.88 -28.56 0.21
CA GLU A 232 8.23 -29.42 1.35
C GLU A 232 9.55 -28.95 1.98
N ARG A 233 10.54 -28.61 1.16
CA ARG A 233 11.80 -28.01 1.62
C ARG A 233 11.57 -26.66 2.31
N LEU A 234 10.74 -25.78 1.75
CA LEU A 234 10.39 -24.52 2.40
C LEU A 234 9.74 -24.75 3.76
N TRP A 235 8.85 -25.73 3.88
CA TRP A 235 8.21 -26.05 5.15
C TRP A 235 9.19 -26.64 6.17
N ASP A 236 10.17 -27.43 5.72
CA ASP A 236 11.26 -27.90 6.58
C ASP A 236 12.11 -26.73 7.08
N ASP A 237 12.51 -25.82 6.20
CA ASP A 237 13.28 -24.64 6.58
C ASP A 237 12.48 -23.76 7.56
N LEU A 238 11.18 -23.57 7.33
CA LEU A 238 10.28 -22.85 8.25
C LEU A 238 10.22 -23.48 9.64
N ARG A 239 10.22 -24.82 9.73
CA ARG A 239 10.19 -25.57 11.01
C ARG A 239 11.53 -25.52 11.74
N ASN A 240 12.63 -25.61 10.99
CA ASN A 240 13.96 -25.84 11.56
C ASN A 240 14.78 -24.56 11.73
N THR A 241 14.38 -23.44 11.12
CA THR A 241 15.07 -22.16 11.29
C THR A 241 14.87 -21.62 12.71
N ILE A 242 15.97 -21.55 13.47
CA ILE A 242 15.99 -20.88 14.77
C ILE A 242 15.86 -19.37 14.55
N LYS A 243 14.88 -18.76 15.18
CA LYS A 243 14.60 -17.32 15.06
C LYS A 243 14.53 -16.62 16.42
N PRO A 244 14.87 -15.34 16.50
CA PRO A 244 14.63 -14.54 17.69
C PRO A 244 13.14 -14.49 18.05
N SER A 245 12.84 -14.37 19.35
CA SER A 245 11.46 -14.35 19.87
C SER A 245 10.62 -13.17 19.33
N TRP A 246 11.26 -12.06 19.00
CA TRP A 246 10.62 -10.86 18.47
C TRP A 246 10.21 -10.99 16.99
N LEU A 247 10.70 -11.99 16.25
CA LEU A 247 10.36 -12.18 14.85
C LEU A 247 9.02 -12.92 14.72
N ALA A 248 8.01 -12.27 14.13
CA ALA A 248 6.69 -12.86 13.97
C ALA A 248 6.73 -14.20 13.22
N SER A 249 6.02 -15.21 13.75
CA SER A 249 6.03 -16.55 13.17
C SER A 249 5.25 -16.60 11.87
N VAL A 250 5.85 -17.21 10.85
CA VAL A 250 5.18 -17.61 9.62
C VAL A 250 4.60 -19.01 9.84
N PRO A 251 3.34 -19.29 9.41
CA PRO A 251 2.76 -20.62 9.50
C PRO A 251 3.65 -21.67 8.79
N PRO A 252 3.95 -22.81 9.43
CA PRO A 252 4.87 -23.81 8.87
C PRO A 252 4.38 -24.45 7.57
N THR A 253 3.08 -24.39 7.31
CA THR A 253 2.41 -25.02 6.17
C THR A 253 1.95 -24.00 5.11
N VAL A 254 2.52 -22.79 5.13
CA VAL A 254 2.18 -21.71 4.18
C VAL A 254 2.05 -22.23 2.73
N GLY A 255 0.91 -21.96 2.11
CA GLY A 255 0.64 -22.42 0.73
C GLY A 255 0.12 -23.86 0.60
N GLY A 256 -0.06 -24.58 1.71
CA GLY A 256 -0.63 -25.93 1.74
C GLY A 256 -2.13 -25.99 1.45
N GLY A 257 -2.58 -27.17 0.99
CA GLY A 257 -3.98 -27.44 0.59
C GLY A 257 -5.02 -27.34 1.71
N ASN A 258 -4.58 -27.26 2.98
CA ASN A 258 -5.41 -27.11 4.17
C ASN A 258 -5.59 -25.66 4.62
N GLY A 259 -5.52 -24.70 3.69
CA GLY A 259 -6.09 -23.38 3.92
C GLY A 259 -5.44 -22.59 5.06
N ASP A 260 -4.12 -22.71 5.23
CA ASP A 260 -3.41 -21.81 6.14
C ASP A 260 -3.76 -20.37 5.77
N GLY A 261 -4.34 -19.69 6.75
CA GLY A 261 -5.16 -18.52 6.54
C GLY A 261 -4.47 -17.37 5.82
N LYS A 262 -5.22 -16.27 5.67
CA LYS A 262 -4.72 -15.02 5.10
C LYS A 262 -3.52 -14.53 5.92
N LEU A 263 -2.29 -14.81 5.45
CA LEU A 263 -1.06 -14.28 6.05
C LEU A 263 -1.18 -12.77 6.26
N LYS A 264 -0.77 -12.31 7.45
CA LYS A 264 -0.68 -10.89 7.81
C LYS A 264 0.51 -10.25 7.10
N ALA A 265 0.53 -8.91 7.04
CA ALA A 265 1.59 -8.17 6.34
C ALA A 265 3.00 -8.49 6.86
N ASP A 266 3.19 -8.56 8.18
CA ASP A 266 4.51 -8.88 8.76
C ASP A 266 4.91 -10.35 8.51
N GLN A 267 3.93 -11.27 8.35
CA GLN A 267 4.23 -12.64 7.95
C GLN A 267 4.67 -12.73 6.49
N TRP A 268 4.06 -11.95 5.57
CA TRP A 268 4.54 -11.83 4.19
C TRP A 268 5.94 -11.25 4.12
N ARG A 269 6.22 -10.23 4.94
CA ARG A 269 7.53 -9.63 5.06
C ARG A 269 8.55 -10.66 5.54
N ASN A 270 8.30 -11.37 6.64
CA ASN A 270 9.26 -12.35 7.17
C ASN A 270 9.46 -13.53 6.22
N LEU A 271 8.38 -14.05 5.62
CA LEU A 271 8.47 -15.06 4.56
C LEU A 271 9.39 -14.57 3.44
N GLY A 272 9.09 -13.41 2.86
CA GLY A 272 9.82 -12.92 1.70
C GLY A 272 11.25 -12.47 1.96
N LEU A 273 11.55 -11.92 3.14
CA LEU A 273 12.86 -11.34 3.42
C LEU A 273 13.85 -12.31 4.07
N ILE A 274 13.36 -13.38 4.71
CA ILE A 274 14.21 -14.28 5.50
C ILE A 274 14.15 -15.69 4.92
N TYR A 275 12.96 -16.29 4.93
CA TYR A 275 12.80 -17.69 4.55
C TYR A 275 12.97 -17.92 3.05
N MET A 276 12.40 -17.03 2.22
CA MET A 276 12.47 -17.18 0.77
C MET A 276 13.90 -17.11 0.22
N PRO A 277 14.76 -16.15 0.61
CA PRO A 277 16.17 -16.17 0.22
C PRO A 277 16.89 -17.41 0.73
N LEU A 278 16.68 -17.79 2.00
CA LEU A 278 17.34 -18.94 2.60
C LEU A 278 17.03 -20.23 1.82
N THR A 279 15.75 -20.48 1.56
CA THR A 279 15.29 -21.69 0.86
C THR A 279 15.62 -21.65 -0.63
N LEU A 280 15.25 -20.57 -1.34
CA LEU A 280 15.38 -20.55 -2.80
C LEU A 280 16.83 -20.46 -3.26
N ILE A 281 17.71 -19.76 -2.55
CA ILE A 281 19.13 -19.71 -2.93
C ILE A 281 19.72 -21.11 -2.85
N GLN A 282 19.52 -21.82 -1.73
CA GLN A 282 20.02 -23.18 -1.55
C GLN A 282 19.49 -24.16 -2.61
N MET A 283 18.24 -23.98 -3.06
CA MET A 283 17.66 -24.88 -4.07
C MET A 283 18.05 -24.50 -5.50
N TRP A 284 18.13 -23.22 -5.83
CA TRP A 284 18.17 -22.73 -7.22
C TRP A 284 19.48 -22.09 -7.65
N SER A 285 20.45 -21.88 -6.73
CA SER A 285 21.76 -21.36 -7.10
C SER A 285 22.73 -22.42 -7.63
N GLU A 286 22.40 -23.69 -7.47
CA GLU A 286 23.27 -24.81 -7.83
C GLU A 286 23.53 -24.90 -9.35
N PRO A 287 24.77 -25.18 -9.79
CA PRO A 287 25.12 -25.18 -11.22
C PRO A 287 24.35 -26.17 -12.09
N HIS A 288 23.83 -27.25 -11.50
CA HIS A 288 23.10 -28.30 -12.21
C HIS A 288 21.61 -27.96 -12.42
N GLN A 289 21.10 -26.89 -11.82
CA GLN A 289 19.70 -26.50 -11.95
C GLN A 289 19.41 -25.94 -13.35
N PRO A 290 18.18 -26.13 -13.88
CA PRO A 290 17.78 -25.53 -15.14
C PRO A 290 17.97 -24.00 -15.14
N PRO A 291 18.39 -23.38 -16.26
CA PRO A 291 18.59 -21.94 -16.35
C PRO A 291 17.37 -21.12 -15.90
N GLU A 292 16.16 -21.63 -16.13
CA GLU A 292 14.91 -21.00 -15.70
C GLU A 292 14.82 -20.83 -14.17
N ARG A 293 15.32 -21.80 -13.38
CA ARG A 293 15.36 -21.71 -11.91
C ARG A 293 16.22 -20.54 -11.44
N ARG A 294 17.36 -20.35 -12.12
CA ARG A 294 18.26 -19.22 -11.84
C ARG A 294 17.59 -17.88 -12.18
N ARG A 295 16.87 -17.79 -13.30
CA ARG A 295 16.11 -16.57 -13.66
C ARG A 295 14.96 -16.30 -12.68
N LEU A 296 14.24 -17.32 -12.21
CA LEU A 296 13.22 -17.19 -11.17
C LEU A 296 13.83 -16.74 -9.84
N LEU A 297 15.01 -17.26 -9.48
CA LEU A 297 15.75 -16.83 -8.31
C LEU A 297 16.13 -15.34 -8.44
N GLU A 298 16.72 -14.93 -9.56
CA GLU A 298 17.08 -13.53 -9.84
C GLU A 298 15.87 -12.61 -9.77
N LEU A 299 14.75 -13.00 -10.38
CA LEU A 299 13.48 -12.28 -10.31
C LEU A 299 13.04 -12.08 -8.85
N THR A 300 13.06 -13.16 -8.07
CA THR A 300 12.67 -13.12 -6.67
C THR A 300 13.63 -12.25 -5.86
N MET A 301 14.93 -12.38 -6.07
CA MET A 301 15.96 -11.64 -5.33
C MET A 301 15.94 -10.15 -5.66
N HIS A 302 15.59 -9.73 -6.88
CA HIS A 302 15.35 -8.32 -7.18
C HIS A 302 14.19 -7.76 -6.36
N LEU A 303 13.05 -8.45 -6.28
CA LEU A 303 11.94 -8.00 -5.45
C LEU A 303 12.32 -7.95 -3.97
N VAL A 304 12.94 -9.01 -3.45
CA VAL A 304 13.37 -9.07 -2.04
C VAL A 304 14.37 -7.97 -1.73
N SER A 305 15.37 -7.76 -2.57
CA SER A 305 16.38 -6.71 -2.39
C SER A 305 15.75 -5.31 -2.40
N ALA A 306 14.81 -5.04 -3.30
CA ALA A 306 14.06 -3.80 -3.29
C ALA A 306 13.33 -3.61 -1.96
N VAL A 307 12.65 -4.65 -1.46
CA VAL A 307 11.93 -4.56 -0.19
C VAL A 307 12.89 -4.36 1.00
N ILE A 308 14.04 -5.03 1.03
CA ILE A 308 15.07 -4.81 2.07
C ILE A 308 15.54 -3.36 2.07
N VAL A 309 15.90 -2.83 0.91
CA VAL A 309 16.40 -1.45 0.77
C VAL A 309 15.32 -0.44 1.18
N ALA A 310 14.08 -0.61 0.70
CA ALA A 310 12.97 0.26 1.08
C ALA A 310 12.70 0.23 2.59
N THR A 311 12.86 -0.92 3.23
CA THR A 311 12.55 -1.12 4.65
C THR A 311 13.74 -0.93 5.57
N SER A 312 14.85 -0.39 5.05
CA SER A 312 15.97 0.07 5.86
C SER A 312 15.52 1.15 6.86
N TYR A 313 16.20 1.22 8.01
CA TYR A 313 16.00 2.29 9.00
C TYR A 313 16.63 3.62 8.56
N GLU A 314 17.40 3.59 7.48
CA GLU A 314 18.04 4.76 6.89
C GLU A 314 17.48 5.01 5.49
N ALA A 315 17.27 6.29 5.17
CA ALA A 315 16.94 6.72 3.82
C ALA A 315 18.04 7.66 3.33
N SER A 316 18.54 7.37 2.14
CA SER A 316 19.55 8.14 1.44
C SER A 316 19.23 8.11 -0.05
N VAL A 317 19.88 8.99 -0.82
CA VAL A 317 19.80 8.97 -2.27
C VAL A 317 20.23 7.60 -2.82
N ALA A 318 21.30 7.03 -2.27
CA ALA A 318 21.77 5.70 -2.64
C ALA A 318 20.73 4.60 -2.36
N ASN A 319 20.01 4.66 -1.24
CA ASN A 319 18.94 3.70 -0.93
C ASN A 319 17.77 3.87 -1.92
N ALA A 320 17.36 5.10 -2.22
CA ALA A 320 16.27 5.35 -3.19
C ALA A 320 16.63 4.87 -4.60
N GLU A 321 17.87 5.10 -5.05
CA GLU A 321 18.38 4.63 -6.34
C GLU A 321 18.53 3.10 -6.40
N ALA A 322 19.05 2.49 -5.33
CA ALA A 322 19.15 1.04 -5.22
C ALA A 322 17.77 0.37 -5.25
N TYR A 323 16.81 0.90 -4.49
CA TYR A 323 15.42 0.46 -4.53
C TYR A 323 14.86 0.51 -5.96
N LEU A 324 14.97 1.67 -6.62
CA LEU A 324 14.44 1.87 -7.96
C LEU A 324 15.09 0.93 -8.98
N ARG A 325 16.40 0.72 -8.88
CA ARG A 325 17.16 -0.20 -9.74
C ARG A 325 16.67 -1.64 -9.58
N HIS A 326 16.50 -2.13 -8.35
CA HIS A 326 15.96 -3.47 -8.13
C HIS A 326 14.52 -3.61 -8.62
N MET A 327 13.67 -2.59 -8.42
CA MET A 327 12.30 -2.59 -8.94
C MET A 327 12.23 -2.58 -10.47
N LYS A 328 13.13 -1.85 -11.14
CA LYS A 328 13.27 -1.86 -12.61
C LYS A 328 13.67 -3.23 -13.12
N ALA A 329 14.69 -3.83 -12.52
CA ALA A 329 15.16 -5.16 -12.89
C ALA A 329 14.08 -6.24 -12.64
N TYR A 330 13.39 -6.18 -11.50
CA TYR A 330 12.26 -7.05 -11.18
C TYR A 330 11.17 -6.96 -12.27
N ARG A 331 10.73 -5.74 -12.60
CA ARG A 331 9.69 -5.51 -13.61
C ARG A 331 10.11 -5.97 -15.01
N ALA A 332 11.34 -5.67 -15.43
CA ALA A 332 11.85 -6.07 -16.73
C ALA A 332 11.93 -7.60 -16.85
N LEU A 333 12.48 -8.27 -15.84
CA LEU A 333 12.60 -9.73 -15.82
C LEU A 333 11.22 -10.41 -15.71
N LEU A 334 10.29 -9.83 -14.95
CA LEU A 334 8.91 -10.33 -14.85
C LEU A 334 8.23 -10.33 -16.22
N GLN A 335 8.36 -9.25 -16.97
CA GLN A 335 7.76 -9.10 -18.29
C GLN A 335 8.41 -10.01 -19.33
N ASP A 336 9.73 -10.21 -19.24
CA ASP A 336 10.45 -11.13 -20.12
C ASP A 336 10.07 -12.59 -19.88
N MET A 337 10.05 -13.02 -18.61
CA MET A 337 9.72 -14.41 -18.25
C MET A 337 8.23 -14.72 -18.38
N PHE A 338 7.37 -13.73 -18.18
CA PHE A 338 5.92 -13.89 -18.24
C PHE A 338 5.27 -12.80 -19.11
N PRO A 339 5.42 -12.85 -20.45
CA PRO A 339 4.93 -11.79 -21.35
C PRO A 339 3.43 -11.53 -21.27
N GLU A 340 2.64 -12.56 -20.95
CA GLU A 340 1.19 -12.47 -20.77
C GLU A 340 0.77 -11.90 -19.40
N TYR A 341 1.70 -11.78 -18.46
CA TYR A 341 1.41 -11.28 -17.12
C TYR A 341 1.11 -9.78 -17.15
N LYS A 342 -0.12 -9.43 -16.78
CA LYS A 342 -0.54 -8.04 -16.62
C LYS A 342 -0.19 -7.56 -15.22
N CYS A 343 0.78 -6.66 -15.13
CA CYS A 343 1.13 -6.05 -13.86
C CYS A 343 -0.07 -5.35 -13.22
N LEU A 344 -0.26 -5.61 -11.93
CA LEU A 344 -1.26 -4.95 -11.12
C LEU A 344 -0.85 -3.49 -10.84
N PRO A 345 -1.81 -2.59 -10.53
CA PRO A 345 -1.53 -1.20 -10.15
C PRO A 345 -0.46 -1.03 -9.07
N ASN A 346 -0.34 -2.00 -8.16
CA ASN A 346 0.72 -1.99 -7.14
C ASN A 346 2.14 -1.99 -7.73
N HIS A 347 2.38 -2.66 -8.86
CA HIS A 347 3.69 -2.67 -9.53
C HIS A 347 4.07 -1.28 -10.03
N HIS A 348 3.10 -0.55 -10.59
CA HIS A 348 3.32 0.82 -11.03
C HIS A 348 3.51 1.76 -9.83
N MET A 349 2.62 1.70 -8.83
CA MET A 349 2.72 2.57 -7.65
C MET A 349 4.03 2.35 -6.88
N ALA A 350 4.57 1.13 -6.87
CA ALA A 350 5.84 0.80 -6.23
C ALA A 350 7.03 1.54 -6.86
N MET A 351 6.98 1.86 -8.16
CA MET A 351 8.05 2.64 -8.80
C MET A 351 8.24 4.01 -8.17
N HIS A 352 7.17 4.59 -7.62
CA HIS A 352 7.19 5.89 -6.96
C HIS A 352 7.64 5.83 -5.48
N ILE A 353 7.83 4.64 -4.88
CA ILE A 353 8.36 4.51 -3.51
C ILE A 353 9.75 5.12 -3.37
N SER A 354 10.57 5.06 -4.43
CA SER A 354 11.86 5.77 -4.48
C SER A 354 11.73 7.26 -4.19
N GLU A 355 10.73 7.92 -4.76
CA GLU A 355 10.46 9.35 -4.53
C GLU A 355 10.02 9.62 -3.08
N TYR A 356 9.21 8.73 -2.50
CA TYR A 356 8.77 8.86 -1.11
C TYR A 356 9.91 8.64 -0.11
N LEU A 357 10.87 7.75 -0.41
CA LEU A 357 12.08 7.60 0.41
C LEU A 357 12.89 8.91 0.48
N LEU A 358 12.95 9.67 -0.63
CA LEU A 358 13.62 10.97 -0.68
C LEU A 358 12.83 12.06 0.07
N MET A 359 11.49 12.05 -0.01
CA MET A 359 10.64 13.09 0.57
C MET A 359 10.36 12.90 2.07
N PHE A 360 10.12 11.66 2.50
CA PHE A 360 9.63 11.34 3.86
C PHE A 360 10.62 10.52 4.68
N GLY A 361 11.77 10.19 4.10
CA GLY A 361 12.80 9.39 4.74
C GLY A 361 12.39 7.92 4.88
N PRO A 362 12.90 7.21 5.92
CA PRO A 362 12.66 5.79 6.11
C PRO A 362 11.17 5.43 6.18
N VAL A 363 10.77 4.29 5.60
CA VAL A 363 9.37 3.86 5.50
C VAL A 363 8.67 3.71 6.85
N GLN A 364 9.44 3.53 7.93
CA GLN A 364 8.95 3.46 9.29
C GLN A 364 8.23 4.74 9.72
N ASN A 365 8.52 5.86 9.04
CA ASN A 365 7.86 7.16 9.24
C ASN A 365 6.55 7.30 8.45
N TRP A 366 6.20 6.36 7.58
CA TRP A 366 5.02 6.50 6.71
C TRP A 366 4.36 5.18 6.33
N TRP A 367 4.54 4.14 7.15
CA TRP A 367 3.81 2.87 7.02
C TRP A 367 2.59 2.78 7.95
N THR A 368 1.66 1.90 7.62
CA THR A 368 0.38 1.78 8.34
C THR A 368 0.41 0.90 9.60
N PHE A 369 1.48 0.14 9.87
CA PHE A 369 1.54 -0.80 11.01
C PHE A 369 1.17 -0.19 12.38
N PRO A 370 1.66 1.01 12.77
CA PRO A 370 1.27 1.59 14.06
C PRO A 370 -0.22 1.88 14.16
N PHE A 371 -0.82 2.35 13.06
CA PHE A 371 -2.24 2.67 12.99
C PHE A 371 -3.10 1.41 13.08
N GLU A 372 -2.75 0.34 12.35
CA GLU A 372 -3.45 -0.95 12.44
C GLU A 372 -3.43 -1.54 13.86
N ARG A 373 -2.31 -1.40 14.57
CA ARG A 373 -2.20 -1.83 15.98
C ARG A 373 -3.06 -0.99 16.92
N ALA A 374 -3.11 0.32 16.71
CA ALA A 374 -3.97 1.22 17.47
C ALA A 374 -5.45 0.91 17.20
N ILE A 375 -5.82 0.70 15.94
CA ILE A 375 -7.16 0.29 15.51
C ILE A 375 -7.58 -1.00 16.23
N GLY A 376 -6.77 -2.05 16.15
CA GLY A 376 -7.06 -3.32 16.82
C GLY A 376 -7.09 -3.23 18.35
N THR A 377 -6.52 -2.19 18.95
CA THR A 377 -6.66 -1.92 20.40
C THR A 377 -8.00 -1.25 20.69
N LEU A 378 -8.38 -0.25 19.90
CA LEU A 378 -9.69 0.41 20.02
C LEU A 378 -10.85 -0.57 19.81
N GLU A 379 -10.72 -1.52 18.88
CA GLU A 379 -11.73 -2.57 18.63
C GLU A 379 -11.93 -3.53 19.81
N ARG A 380 -10.97 -3.62 20.73
CA ARG A 380 -11.04 -4.51 21.91
C ARG A 380 -11.66 -3.85 23.14
N ILE A 381 -11.90 -2.54 23.12
CA ILE A 381 -12.48 -1.81 24.25
C ILE A 381 -13.99 -2.15 24.32
N SER A 382 -14.44 -2.66 25.47
CA SER A 382 -15.86 -2.94 25.72
C SER A 382 -16.65 -1.63 25.86
N THR A 383 -17.78 -1.50 25.16
CA THR A 383 -18.64 -0.31 25.19
C THR A 383 -20.01 -0.63 25.78
N ASN A 384 -20.52 0.21 26.67
CA ASN A 384 -21.81 0.03 27.37
C ASN A 384 -23.04 0.51 26.57
N TYR A 385 -22.88 0.76 25.26
CA TYR A 385 -23.94 1.07 24.29
C TYR A 385 -24.89 2.23 24.61
N LYS A 386 -24.59 3.07 25.61
CA LYS A 386 -25.37 4.27 25.93
C LYS A 386 -24.77 5.48 25.22
N ALA A 387 -25.57 6.13 24.37
CA ALA A 387 -25.23 7.43 23.81
C ALA A 387 -25.56 8.51 24.84
N GLY A 388 -24.55 9.30 25.24
CA GLY A 388 -24.73 10.47 26.11
C GLY A 388 -24.57 10.17 27.59
N GLU A 389 -23.33 10.30 28.07
CA GLU A 389 -22.98 10.96 29.33
C GLU A 389 -21.48 11.27 29.22
N CYS A 390 -21.15 12.56 29.07
CA CYS A 390 -19.80 13.03 28.82
C CYS A 390 -18.94 12.78 30.08
N GLY A 391 -18.03 11.82 29.98
CA GLY A 391 -17.03 11.50 30.99
C GLY A 391 -16.01 10.51 30.43
N THR A 392 -14.96 11.03 29.79
CA THR A 392 -13.66 10.34 29.55
C THR A 392 -13.60 9.02 28.77
N ASN A 393 -14.68 8.47 28.20
CA ASN A 393 -14.61 7.19 27.47
C ASN A 393 -15.19 7.27 26.04
N LEU A 394 -14.31 7.05 25.06
CA LEU A 394 -14.60 6.96 23.63
C LEU A 394 -15.55 5.78 23.32
N SER A 395 -16.67 6.05 22.66
CA SER A 395 -17.58 5.02 22.16
C SER A 395 -17.22 4.65 20.71
N LEU A 396 -16.93 3.37 20.47
CA LEU A 396 -16.56 2.82 19.17
C LEU A 396 -17.20 1.44 19.02
N ARG A 397 -17.90 1.19 17.90
CA ARG A 397 -18.48 -0.13 17.58
C ARG A 397 -18.10 -0.55 16.15
N SER A 398 -17.77 -1.84 16.04
CA SER A 398 -17.81 -2.73 14.86
C SER A 398 -17.21 -2.23 13.54
N SER A 399 -16.16 -2.92 13.10
CA SER A 399 -15.55 -2.81 11.76
C SER A 399 -15.20 -1.36 11.45
N VAL A 400 -14.27 -0.80 12.22
CA VAL A 400 -13.92 0.59 12.05
C VAL A 400 -13.15 0.73 10.75
N ASN A 401 -13.78 1.28 9.72
CA ASN A 401 -13.04 1.87 8.61
C ASN A 401 -12.44 3.18 9.14
N MET A 402 -11.41 3.04 9.99
CA MET A 402 -10.56 4.17 10.34
C MET A 402 -9.73 4.47 9.13
N VAL A 403 -10.02 5.60 8.53
CA VAL A 403 -9.05 6.21 7.64
C VAL A 403 -7.86 6.63 8.50
N ALA A 404 -6.75 5.91 8.30
CA ALA A 404 -5.46 6.28 8.83
C ALA A 404 -5.04 7.65 8.28
#